data_AF-R8YI33-F1
#
_entry.id   AF-R8YI33-F1
#
_cell.length_a   1.000
_cell.length_b   1.000
_cell.length_c   1.000
_cell.angle_alpha   90.00
_cell.angle_beta   90.00
_cell.angle_gamma   90.00
#
_symmetry.space_group_name_H-M   'P 1'
#
loop_
_entity.id
_entity.type
_entity.pdbx_description
1 polymer ?
#
loop_
_entity_poly.entity_id
_entity_poly.type
_entity_poly.pdbx_seq_one_letter_code
_entity_poly.pdbx_strand_id
1 'polypeptide(L)'
;MNKMTHEQFLLMKLAEEASEIAQIALKTAQFGMNEKHPAMELNNKQRIHLELNDLFAIVDELNSWYHFNFQPDHLAKIRKIEKLNEFLGYSIKLGKVEDPWALIKVQEKSDTEG
;
A
#
# COMPACT_ATOMS: atom_id res chain seq x y z
N MET A 1 -13.58 32.04 17.81
CA MET A 1 -12.90 30.97 17.06
C MET A 1 -13.71 30.67 15.81
N ASN A 2 -13.08 30.67 14.64
CA ASN A 2 -13.75 30.15 13.44
C ASN A 2 -13.87 28.63 13.58
N LYS A 3 -15.05 28.09 13.26
CA LYS A 3 -15.27 26.64 13.21
C LYS A 3 -14.59 26.08 11.98
N MET A 4 -14.07 24.85 12.09
CA MET A 4 -13.57 24.08 10.96
C MET A 4 -14.71 23.87 9.95
N THR A 5 -14.43 24.01 8.65
CA THR A 5 -15.40 23.66 7.60
C THR A 5 -15.47 22.14 7.44
N HIS A 6 -16.57 21.63 6.89
CA HIS A 6 -16.68 20.20 6.61
C HIS A 6 -15.61 19.72 5.61
N GLU A 7 -15.21 20.55 4.65
CA GLU A 7 -14.09 20.26 3.74
C GLU A 7 -12.76 20.09 4.50
N GLN A 8 -12.44 21.02 5.40
CA GLN A 8 -11.24 20.92 6.25
C GLN A 8 -11.26 19.67 7.12
N PHE A 9 -12.43 19.28 7.62
CA PHE A 9 -12.61 18.06 8.38
C PHE A 9 -12.33 16.81 7.53
N LEU A 10 -12.88 16.72 6.32
CA LEU A 10 -12.61 15.60 5.41
C LEU A 10 -11.14 15.54 4.97
N LEU A 11 -10.50 16.69 4.71
CA LEU A 11 -9.06 16.74 4.39
C LEU A 11 -8.19 16.30 5.56
N MET A 12 -8.57 16.66 6.79
CA MET A 12 -7.91 16.18 8.01
C MET A 12 -8.06 14.67 8.15
N LYS A 13 -9.27 14.13 7.94
CA LYS A 13 -9.53 12.69 7.96
C LYS A 13 -8.72 11.96 6.88
N LEU A 14 -8.65 12.49 5.66
CA LEU A 14 -7.85 11.91 4.58
C LEU A 14 -6.37 11.75 4.99
N ALA A 15 -5.81 12.76 5.66
CA ALA A 15 -4.43 12.73 6.14
C ALA A 15 -4.23 11.73 7.29
N GLU A 16 -5.23 11.59 8.16
CA GLU A 16 -5.26 10.61 9.25
C GLU A 16 -5.22 9.18 8.70
N GLU A 17 -6.15 8.83 7.79
CA GLU A 17 -6.21 7.48 7.19
C GLU A 17 -4.91 7.14 6.43
N ALA A 18 -4.32 8.12 5.74
CA ALA A 18 -3.02 7.93 5.07
C ALA A 18 -1.88 7.65 6.07
N SER A 19 -1.93 8.27 7.25
CA SER A 19 -0.94 8.06 8.31
C SER A 19 -1.12 6.68 8.97
N GLU A 20 -2.36 6.23 9.14
CA GLU A 20 -2.67 4.90 9.66
C GLU A 20 -2.22 3.79 8.69
N ILE A 21 -2.46 3.95 7.39
CA ILE A 21 -1.91 3.07 6.33
C ILE A 21 -0.38 2.99 6.44
N ALA A 22 0.30 4.13 6.59
CA ALA A 22 1.76 4.14 6.73
C ALA A 22 2.21 3.37 7.97
N GLN A 23 1.56 3.60 9.11
CA GLN A 23 1.87 2.91 10.36
C GLN A 23 1.71 1.39 10.24
N ILE A 24 0.57 0.91 9.72
CA ILE A 24 0.31 -0.52 9.60
C ILE A 24 1.20 -1.17 8.53
N ALA A 25 1.51 -0.48 7.42
CA ALA A 25 2.42 -0.98 6.40
C ALA A 25 3.84 -1.18 6.97
N LEU A 26 4.35 -0.23 7.74
CA LEU A 26 5.66 -0.34 8.40
C LEU A 26 5.69 -1.47 9.44
N LYS A 27 4.63 -1.59 10.26
CA LYS A 27 4.48 -2.71 11.20
C LYS A 27 4.49 -4.04 10.45
N THR A 28 3.76 -4.11 9.34
CA THR A 28 3.67 -5.32 8.51
C THR A 28 5.00 -5.68 7.86
N ALA A 29 5.78 -4.69 7.43
CA ALA A 29 7.12 -4.92 6.90
C ALA A 29 8.08 -5.49 7.97
N GLN A 30 7.92 -5.06 9.23
CA GLN A 30 8.73 -5.54 10.35
C GLN A 30 8.37 -6.98 10.78
N PHE A 31 7.08 -7.28 10.89
CA PHE A 31 6.61 -8.51 11.55
C PHE A 31 5.94 -9.53 10.61
N GLY A 32 5.64 -9.14 9.39
CA GLY A 32 4.97 -9.97 8.39
C GLY A 32 3.45 -9.80 8.35
N MET A 33 2.88 -10.21 7.22
CA MET A 33 1.46 -10.07 6.86
C MET A 33 0.50 -10.79 7.82
N ASN A 34 0.91 -11.95 8.33
CA ASN A 34 0.06 -12.81 9.16
C ASN A 34 0.29 -12.61 10.66
N GLU A 35 1.22 -11.74 11.06
CA GLU A 35 1.41 -11.44 12.47
C GLU A 35 0.16 -10.77 13.04
N LYS A 36 -0.16 -11.15 14.28
CA LYS A 36 -1.28 -10.65 15.05
C LYS A 36 -0.86 -10.53 16.52
N HIS A 37 -0.99 -9.34 17.09
CA HIS A 37 -0.76 -9.14 18.51
C HIS A 37 -1.83 -9.91 19.32
N PRO A 38 -1.50 -10.59 20.43
CA PRO A 38 -2.47 -11.39 21.19
C PRO A 38 -3.71 -10.64 21.66
N ALA A 39 -3.60 -9.33 21.87
CA ALA A 39 -4.72 -8.45 22.26
C ALA A 39 -5.53 -7.90 21.07
N MET A 40 -5.25 -8.30 19.83
CA MET A 40 -5.94 -7.86 18.62
C MET A 40 -6.71 -9.01 17.97
N GLU A 41 -7.87 -8.70 17.40
CA GLU A 41 -8.69 -9.67 16.68
C GLU A 41 -8.15 -9.95 15.26
N LEU A 42 -7.62 -8.91 14.60
CA LEU A 42 -7.19 -8.95 13.21
C LEU A 42 -5.68 -9.00 13.05
N ASN A 43 -5.21 -9.72 12.04
CA ASN A 43 -3.80 -9.71 11.64
C ASN A 43 -3.44 -8.46 10.84
N ASN A 44 -2.15 -8.25 10.62
CA ASN A 44 -1.62 -7.06 9.95
C ASN A 44 -2.20 -6.86 8.53
N LYS A 45 -2.33 -7.92 7.73
CA LYS A 45 -2.95 -7.85 6.39
C LYS A 45 -4.40 -7.37 6.44
N GLN A 46 -5.20 -7.93 7.34
CA GLN A 46 -6.61 -7.54 7.50
C GLN A 46 -6.74 -6.07 7.92
N ARG A 47 -5.84 -5.60 8.78
CA ARG A 47 -5.80 -4.19 9.19
C ARG A 47 -5.43 -3.26 8.05
N ILE A 48 -4.45 -3.61 7.20
CA ILE A 48 -4.15 -2.84 5.98
C ILE A 48 -5.41 -2.65 5.11
N HIS A 49 -6.22 -3.71 4.97
CA HIS A 49 -7.44 -3.61 4.17
C HIS A 49 -8.47 -2.64 4.77
N LEU A 50 -8.57 -2.58 6.11
CA LEU A 50 -9.46 -1.63 6.79
C LEU A 50 -9.04 -0.19 6.50
N GLU A 51 -7.77 0.17 6.76
CA GLU A 51 -7.32 1.56 6.57
C GLU A 51 -7.40 1.99 5.09
N LEU A 52 -7.20 1.05 4.15
CA LEU A 52 -7.40 1.32 2.71
C LEU A 52 -8.86 1.61 2.37
N ASN A 53 -9.80 0.86 2.95
CA ASN A 53 -11.23 1.10 2.75
C ASN A 53 -11.65 2.44 3.36
N ASP A 54 -11.13 2.78 4.54
CA ASP A 54 -11.44 4.03 5.23
C ASP A 54 -10.91 5.23 4.42
N LEU A 55 -9.68 5.16 3.90
CA LEU A 55 -9.16 6.17 2.97
C LEU A 55 -10.04 6.32 1.73
N PHE A 56 -10.48 5.22 1.10
CA PHE A 56 -11.34 5.28 -0.08
C PHE A 56 -12.71 5.89 0.24
N ALA A 57 -13.29 5.59 1.41
CA ALA A 57 -14.53 6.22 1.85
C ALA A 57 -14.39 7.74 1.99
N ILE A 58 -13.27 8.25 2.51
CA ILE A 58 -13.03 9.69 2.59
C ILE A 58 -12.89 10.32 1.19
N VAL A 59 -12.23 9.63 0.25
CA VAL A 59 -12.14 10.09 -1.15
C VAL A 59 -13.52 10.15 -1.81
N ASP A 60 -14.38 9.18 -1.56
CA ASP A 60 -15.76 9.17 -2.06
C ASP A 60 -16.57 10.34 -1.51
N GLU A 61 -16.48 10.61 -0.19
CA GLU A 61 -17.13 11.78 0.42
C GLU A 61 -16.61 13.11 -0.16
N LEU A 62 -15.30 13.25 -0.36
CA LEU A 62 -14.71 14.44 -1.01
C LEU A 62 -15.23 14.61 -2.45
N ASN A 63 -15.35 13.52 -3.20
CA ASN A 63 -15.93 13.54 -4.54
C ASN A 63 -17.40 13.96 -4.51
N SER A 64 -18.20 13.43 -3.57
CA SER A 64 -19.64 13.71 -3.46
C SER A 64 -19.95 15.13 -3.02
N TRP A 65 -19.25 15.67 -2.02
CA TRP A 65 -19.58 16.98 -1.44
C TRP A 65 -18.86 18.16 -2.09
N TYR A 66 -17.65 17.96 -2.60
CA TYR A 66 -16.75 19.06 -2.98
C TYR A 66 -16.29 19.02 -4.43
N HIS A 67 -16.87 18.15 -5.26
CA HIS A 67 -16.47 17.98 -6.65
C HIS A 67 -14.96 17.74 -6.80
N PHE A 68 -14.38 16.97 -5.86
CA PHE A 68 -12.96 16.63 -5.88
C PHE A 68 -12.56 15.86 -7.14
N ASN A 69 -13.52 15.13 -7.74
CA ASN A 69 -13.43 14.46 -9.04
C ASN A 69 -12.20 13.54 -9.19
N PHE A 70 -11.66 13.03 -8.08
CA PHE A 70 -10.58 12.06 -8.14
C PHE A 70 -11.11 10.75 -8.73
N GLN A 71 -10.39 10.24 -9.72
CA GLN A 71 -10.60 8.93 -10.30
C GLN A 71 -9.24 8.25 -10.49
N PRO A 72 -9.11 6.94 -10.18
CA PRO A 72 -7.86 6.23 -10.38
C PRO A 72 -7.40 6.26 -11.86
N ASP A 73 -6.24 6.88 -12.12
CA ASP A 73 -5.60 6.80 -13.43
C ASP A 73 -4.83 5.47 -13.56
N HIS A 74 -5.41 4.55 -14.33
CA HIS A 74 -4.83 3.23 -14.58
C HIS A 74 -3.46 3.30 -15.29
N LEU A 75 -3.27 4.23 -16.22
CA LEU A 75 -1.99 4.38 -16.92
C LEU A 75 -0.90 4.94 -16.00
N ALA A 76 -1.25 5.91 -15.15
CA ALA A 76 -0.33 6.39 -14.13
C ALA A 76 0.08 5.29 -13.15
N LYS A 77 -0.85 4.41 -12.75
CA LYS A 77 -0.55 3.25 -11.91
C LYS A 77 0.43 2.28 -12.59
N ILE A 78 0.22 1.95 -13.87
CA ILE A 78 1.12 1.09 -14.64
C ILE A 78 2.53 1.70 -14.69
N ARG A 79 2.66 2.97 -15.07
CA ARG A 79 3.95 3.68 -15.11
C ARG A 79 4.65 3.69 -13.76
N LYS A 80 3.90 3.85 -12.66
CA LYS A 80 4.45 3.80 -11.30
C LYS A 80 4.97 2.40 -10.95
N ILE A 81 4.27 1.35 -11.36
CA ILE A 81 4.69 -0.05 -11.15
C ILE A 81 5.97 -0.36 -11.94
N GLU A 82 6.04 0.05 -13.21
CA GLU A 82 7.24 -0.13 -14.05
C GLU A 82 8.47 0.52 -13.38
N LYS A 83 8.34 1.76 -12.94
CA LYS A 83 9.40 2.48 -12.21
C LYS A 83 9.76 1.81 -10.88
N LEU A 84 8.78 1.28 -10.15
CA LEU A 84 9.02 0.53 -8.92
C LEU A 84 9.83 -0.75 -9.19
N ASN A 85 9.51 -1.47 -10.26
CA ASN A 85 10.22 -2.69 -10.66
C ASN A 85 11.66 -2.39 -11.12
N GLU A 86 11.89 -1.26 -11.77
CA GLU A 86 13.25 -0.79 -12.11
C GLU A 86 14.10 -0.60 -10.84
N PHE A 87 13.58 0.12 -9.84
CA PHE A 87 14.28 0.31 -8.57
C PHE A 87 14.45 -0.98 -7.78
N LEU A 88 13.44 -1.85 -7.76
CA LEU A 88 13.55 -3.17 -7.14
C LEU A 88 14.70 -3.97 -7.78
N GLY A 89 14.76 -4.02 -9.11
CA GLY A 89 15.85 -4.68 -9.84
C GLY A 89 17.23 -4.10 -9.51
N TYR A 90 17.32 -2.78 -9.33
CA TYR A 90 18.55 -2.14 -8.87
C TYR A 90 18.91 -2.51 -7.42
N SER A 91 17.95 -2.49 -6.50
CA SER A 91 18.16 -2.87 -5.10
C SER A 91 18.57 -4.33 -4.93
N ILE A 92 18.02 -5.24 -5.76
CA ILE A 92 18.43 -6.65 -5.83
C ILE A 92 19.89 -6.75 -6.27
N LYS A 93 20.29 -6.05 -7.34
CA LYS A 93 21.69 -6.03 -7.81
C LYS A 93 22.68 -5.54 -6.75
N LEU A 94 22.24 -4.63 -5.88
CA LEU A 94 23.03 -4.13 -4.74
C LEU A 94 23.03 -5.08 -3.52
N GLY A 95 22.29 -6.19 -3.55
CA GLY A 95 22.13 -7.10 -2.43
C GLY A 95 21.38 -6.48 -1.24
N LYS A 96 20.54 -5.46 -1.49
CA LYS A 96 19.75 -4.79 -0.44
C LYS A 96 18.36 -5.38 -0.28
N VAL A 97 17.88 -6.12 -1.28
CA VAL A 97 16.59 -6.80 -1.31
C VAL A 97 16.78 -8.18 -1.94
N GLU A 98 16.04 -9.18 -1.46
CA GLU A 98 16.03 -10.52 -2.05
C GLU A 98 15.45 -10.52 -3.47
N ASP A 99 15.88 -11.47 -4.32
CA ASP A 99 15.28 -11.65 -5.65
C ASP A 99 14.02 -12.54 -5.52
N PRO A 100 12.80 -11.97 -5.63
CA PRO A 100 11.57 -12.74 -5.48
C PRO A 100 11.39 -13.79 -6.60
N TRP A 101 12.16 -13.69 -7.68
CA TRP A 101 12.10 -14.60 -8.83
C TRP A 101 13.22 -15.64 -8.83
N ALA A 102 14.08 -15.66 -7.80
CA ALA A 102 15.22 -16.58 -7.72
C ALA A 102 14.79 -18.05 -7.80
N LEU A 103 13.66 -18.42 -7.19
CA LEU A 103 13.18 -19.81 -7.15
C LEU A 103 12.71 -20.31 -8.53
N ILE A 104 12.12 -19.44 -9.35
CA ILE A 104 11.65 -19.80 -10.69
C ILE A 104 12.82 -20.10 -11.63
N LYS A 105 13.93 -19.36 -11.49
CA LYS A 105 15.15 -19.55 -12.30
C LYS A 105 15.86 -20.88 -12.02
N VAL A 106 15.67 -21.47 -10.84
CA VAL A 106 16.26 -22.76 -10.47
C VAL A 106 15.50 -23.92 -11.12
N GLN A 107 14.17 -23.81 -11.19
CA GLN A 107 13.29 -24.81 -11.80
C GLN A 107 13.53 -24.93 -13.32
N GLU A 108 13.68 -23.80 -14.02
CA GLU A 108 13.92 -23.80 -15.47
C GLU A 108 15.27 -24.41 -15.85
N LYS A 109 16.30 -24.27 -15.00
CA LYS A 109 17.61 -24.87 -15.24
C LYS A 109 17.60 -26.40 -15.07
N SER A 110 16.90 -26.91 -14.05
CA SER A 110 16.79 -28.36 -13.85
C SER A 110 16.02 -29.06 -14.97
N ASP A 111 15.05 -28.37 -15.58
CA ASP A 111 14.23 -28.93 -16.66
C ASP A 111 14.95 -28.89 -18.03
N THR A 112 15.99 -28.07 -18.19
CA THR A 112 16.84 -28.03 -19.41
C THR A 112 18.07 -28.92 -19.36
N GLU A 113 18.44 -29.43 -18.18
CA GLU A 113 19.62 -30.29 -17.97
C GLU A 113 19.26 -31.76 -17.69
N GLY A 114 17.97 -32.13 -17.80
CA GLY A 114 17.42 -33.48 -17.57
C GLY A 114 17.01 -34.24 -18.82
#